data_AF-A0A016VH93-F1
#
_entry.id   AF-A0A016VH93-F1
#
_cell.length_a   1.000
_cell.length_b   1.000
_cell.length_c   1.000
_cell.angle_alpha   90.00
_cell.angle_beta   90.00
_cell.angle_gamma   90.00
#
_symmetry.space_group_name_H-M   'P 1'
#
loop_
_entity.id
_entity.type
_entity.pdbx_description
1 polymer ?
#
loop_
_entity_poly.entity_id
_entity_poly.type
_entity_poly.pdbx_seq_one_letter_code
_entity_poly.pdbx_strand_id
1 'polypeptide(L)'
;MAVVDKQLAGELWYHGLLPREDIKMMLRSNGDFLVRTTEPVAGKPRALVLSVMVKQEFEDQGIKHFVITVLPTGKVMIEKYAFESVSSMIEYHLSKKDSLTKAQEVILRNPVTRQSWELSHDDVELTKKLGEGAFGEVHMGKLKLKSGNKVTVAIKLAKLEILTKEQIKEIMHEARLMRNFDHPNIVKFYGVAAGQEPLMVIMELVGFSSLS
;
A
#
# COMPACT_ATOMS: atom_id res chain seq x y z
N MET A 1 16.01 11.79 2.62
CA MET A 1 15.19 10.60 2.28
C MET A 1 14.42 10.23 3.52
N ALA A 2 13.09 10.20 3.47
CA ALA A 2 12.31 9.66 4.59
C ALA A 2 12.63 8.17 4.65
N VAL A 3 13.50 7.80 5.59
CA VAL A 3 13.76 6.39 5.90
C VAL A 3 12.42 5.88 6.41
N VAL A 4 11.68 5.18 5.55
CA VAL A 4 10.62 4.30 6.02
C VAL A 4 11.33 3.37 6.98
N ASP A 5 11.00 3.49 8.26
CA ASP A 5 11.50 2.61 9.30
C ASP A 5 11.34 1.18 8.76
N LYS A 6 12.44 0.41 8.64
CA LYS A 6 12.39 -0.98 8.15
C LYS A 6 11.39 -1.80 8.96
N GLN A 7 11.14 -1.41 10.21
CA GLN A 7 10.11 -1.99 11.06
C GLN A 7 8.69 -1.77 10.52
N LEU A 8 8.40 -0.60 9.94
CA LEU A 8 7.08 -0.25 9.41
C LEU A 8 6.70 -1.10 8.17
N ALA A 9 7.67 -1.47 7.34
CA ALA A 9 7.41 -2.34 6.18
C ALA A 9 6.90 -3.73 6.58
N GLY A 10 7.26 -4.20 7.78
CA GLY A 10 6.80 -5.46 8.37
C GLY A 10 5.43 -5.38 9.05
N GLU A 11 4.90 -4.18 9.28
CA GLU A 11 3.61 -4.01 9.95
C GLU A 11 2.44 -4.40 9.04
N LEU A 12 1.57 -5.28 9.53
CA LEU A 12 0.44 -5.78 8.75
C LEU A 12 -0.59 -4.70 8.41
N TRP A 13 -0.68 -3.64 9.22
CA TRP A 13 -1.57 -2.48 9.02
C TRP A 13 -0.93 -1.36 8.19
N TYR A 14 0.27 -1.58 7.67
CA TYR A 14 0.94 -0.64 6.76
C TYR A 14 0.74 -1.08 5.30
N HIS A 15 0.13 -0.21 4.49
CA HIS A 15 -0.26 -0.49 3.10
C HIS A 15 0.56 0.29 2.05
N GLY A 16 1.61 0.99 2.47
CA GLY A 16 2.53 1.66 1.54
C GLY A 16 1.87 2.66 0.60
N LEU A 17 1.90 2.39 -0.70
CA LEU A 17 1.50 3.26 -1.79
C LEU A 17 0.00 3.19 -2.12
N LEU A 18 -0.80 2.53 -1.29
CA LEU A 18 -2.20 2.25 -1.59
C LEU A 18 -3.04 3.54 -1.77
N PRO A 19 -3.75 3.72 -2.91
CA PRO A 19 -4.55 4.92 -3.17
C PRO A 19 -5.76 5.04 -2.26
N ARG A 20 -6.28 6.28 -2.14
CA ARG A 20 -7.51 6.55 -1.35
C ARG A 20 -8.72 5.72 -1.79
N GLU A 21 -8.80 5.39 -3.07
CA GLU A 21 -9.90 4.60 -3.65
C GLU A 21 -9.98 3.19 -3.05
N ASP A 22 -8.84 2.53 -2.86
CA ASP A 22 -8.79 1.22 -2.20
C ASP A 22 -9.07 1.35 -0.69
N ILE A 23 -8.58 2.41 -0.03
CA ILE A 23 -8.81 2.63 1.42
C ILE A 23 -10.31 2.68 1.76
N LYS A 24 -11.10 3.34 0.92
CA LYS A 24 -12.56 3.47 1.06
C LYS A 24 -13.27 2.13 1.11
N MET A 25 -12.77 1.13 0.38
CA MET A 25 -13.34 -0.22 0.36
C MET A 25 -12.95 -1.06 1.60
N MET A 26 -11.97 -0.59 2.37
CA MET A 26 -11.31 -1.33 3.44
C MET A 26 -11.72 -0.86 4.83
N LEU A 27 -11.88 0.45 5.05
CA LEU A 27 -12.30 1.01 6.34
C LEU A 27 -13.83 1.05 6.40
N ARG A 28 -14.45 0.23 7.27
CA ARG A 28 -15.92 0.05 7.29
C ARG A 28 -16.56 0.43 8.61
N SER A 29 -15.88 0.16 9.71
CA SER A 29 -16.39 0.35 11.06
C SER A 29 -15.66 1.46 11.79
N ASN A 30 -16.35 2.14 12.71
CA ASN A 30 -15.74 3.18 13.54
C ASN A 30 -14.48 2.66 14.26
N GLY A 31 -13.38 3.37 14.08
CA GLY A 31 -12.06 3.03 14.62
C GLY A 31 -11.26 2.03 13.78
N ASP A 32 -11.77 1.59 12.63
CA ASP A 32 -10.93 0.93 11.61
C ASP A 32 -9.86 1.91 11.15
N PHE A 33 -8.62 1.42 11.05
CA PHE A 33 -7.52 2.26 10.59
C PHE A 33 -6.46 1.48 9.83
N LEU A 34 -5.65 2.23 9.08
CA LEU A 34 -4.42 1.75 8.46
C LEU A 34 -3.42 2.89 8.27
N VAL A 35 -2.16 2.55 8.08
CA VAL A 35 -1.11 3.51 7.73
C VAL A 35 -0.67 3.31 6.29
N ARG A 36 -0.41 4.42 5.61
CA ARG A 36 0.08 4.45 4.23
C ARG A 36 0.98 5.65 4.03
N THR A 37 1.48 5.82 2.81
CA THR A 37 2.20 7.00 2.37
C THR A 37 1.26 7.93 1.60
N THR A 38 1.61 9.21 1.52
CA THR A 38 0.93 10.17 0.64
C THR A 38 1.12 9.77 -0.82
N GLU A 39 0.12 10.12 -1.64
CA GLU A 39 0.29 10.15 -3.09
C GLU A 39 1.44 11.12 -3.45
N PRO A 40 2.19 10.85 -4.53
CA PRO A 40 3.26 11.72 -4.98
C PRO A 40 2.70 13.11 -5.34
N VAL A 41 3.39 14.15 -4.87
CA VAL A 41 3.11 15.55 -5.23
C VAL A 41 4.44 16.15 -5.66
N ALA A 42 4.48 16.76 -6.85
CA ALA A 42 5.70 17.33 -7.42
C ALA A 42 6.37 18.30 -6.42
N GLY A 43 7.67 18.10 -6.18
CA GLY A 43 8.47 18.92 -5.27
C GLY A 43 8.21 18.70 -3.78
N LYS A 44 7.35 17.75 -3.37
CA LYS A 44 7.11 17.43 -1.96
C LYS A 44 7.52 15.99 -1.64
N PRO A 45 8.24 15.76 -0.52
CA PRO A 45 8.54 14.41 -0.07
C PRO A 45 7.24 13.68 0.30
N ARG A 46 7.24 12.34 0.14
CA ARG A 46 6.17 11.52 0.68
C ARG A 46 6.13 11.63 2.20
N ALA A 47 4.95 11.72 2.75
CA ALA A 47 4.71 11.66 4.20
C ALA A 47 3.93 10.40 4.55
N LEU A 48 4.03 9.97 5.80
CA LEU A 48 3.17 8.92 6.33
C LEU A 48 1.80 9.49 6.70
N VAL A 49 0.77 8.70 6.50
CA VAL A 49 -0.63 9.07 6.73
C VAL A 49 -1.33 7.94 7.47
N LEU A 50 -1.93 8.27 8.61
CA LEU A 50 -2.87 7.41 9.32
C LEU A 50 -4.29 7.70 8.80
N SER A 51 -4.93 6.72 8.19
CA SER A 51 -6.32 6.82 7.72
C SER A 51 -7.22 6.09 8.71
N VAL A 52 -8.28 6.75 9.19
CA VAL A 52 -9.17 6.22 10.24
C VAL A 52 -10.63 6.45 9.84
N MET A 53 -11.46 5.42 9.97
CA MET A 53 -12.92 5.57 9.91
C MET A 53 -13.41 6.17 11.23
N VAL A 54 -13.92 7.41 11.18
CA VAL A 54 -14.38 8.12 12.39
C VAL A 54 -15.90 8.09 12.54
N LYS A 55 -16.62 8.13 11.41
CA LYS A 55 -18.09 8.13 11.39
C LYS A 55 -18.60 7.28 10.23
N GLN A 56 -18.75 5.98 10.46
CA GLN A 56 -19.16 4.98 9.48
C GLN A 56 -20.51 5.30 8.81
N GLU A 57 -21.37 6.08 9.47
CA GLU A 57 -22.67 6.50 8.93
C GLU A 57 -22.53 7.40 7.71
N PHE A 58 -21.36 8.02 7.51
CA PHE A 58 -21.05 8.87 6.36
C PHE A 58 -20.20 8.15 5.30
N GLU A 59 -20.07 6.82 5.41
CA GLU A 59 -19.31 5.99 4.46
C GLU A 59 -17.90 6.57 4.23
N ASP A 60 -17.51 6.75 2.97
CA ASP A 60 -16.24 7.34 2.54
C ASP A 60 -15.96 8.73 3.16
N GLN A 61 -16.98 9.53 3.41
CA GLN A 61 -16.83 10.88 3.99
C GLN A 61 -16.53 10.83 5.50
N GLY A 62 -16.83 9.69 6.12
CA GLY A 62 -16.49 9.36 7.50
C GLY A 62 -15.01 9.10 7.74
N ILE A 63 -14.24 8.85 6.67
CA ILE A 63 -12.80 8.58 6.75
C ILE A 63 -12.03 9.89 6.92
N LYS A 64 -11.16 9.94 7.92
CA LYS A 64 -10.22 11.03 8.16
C LYS A 64 -8.79 10.57 7.91
N HIS A 65 -7.96 11.48 7.39
CA HIS A 65 -6.56 11.22 7.07
C HIS A 65 -5.66 12.17 7.84
N PHE A 66 -4.86 11.64 8.75
CA PHE A 66 -3.94 12.40 9.59
C PHE A 66 -2.52 12.21 9.07
N VAL A 67 -1.85 13.32 8.73
CA VAL A 67 -0.44 13.28 8.37
C VAL A 67 0.37 13.02 9.63
N ILE A 68 1.25 12.02 9.60
CA ILE A 68 2.19 11.73 10.67
C ILE A 68 3.42 12.59 10.43
N THR A 69 3.66 13.54 11.33
CA THR A 69 4.80 14.44 11.25
C THR A 69 6.01 13.80 11.91
N VAL A 70 7.14 13.79 11.21
CA VAL A 70 8.45 13.44 11.78
C VAL A 70 9.11 14.73 12.25
N LEU A 71 9.37 14.83 13.55
CA LEU A 71 10.03 15.97 14.17
C LEU A 71 11.54 15.98 13.87
N PRO A 72 12.23 17.14 14.01
CA PRO A 72 13.69 17.19 13.89
C PRO A 72 14.44 16.25 14.85
N THR A 73 13.80 15.87 15.96
CA THR A 73 14.31 14.90 16.93
C THR A 73 14.23 13.45 16.45
N GLY A 74 13.61 13.18 15.30
CA GLY A 74 13.33 11.83 14.79
C GLY A 74 12.02 11.23 15.30
N LYS A 75 11.42 11.79 16.35
CA LYS A 75 10.13 11.34 16.89
C LYS A 75 8.98 11.60 15.93
N VAL A 76 7.96 10.76 15.98
CA VAL A 76 6.73 10.89 15.18
C VAL A 76 5.57 11.43 16.03
N MET A 77 4.67 12.20 15.42
CA MET A 77 3.50 12.71 16.14
C MET A 77 2.28 12.93 15.25
N ILE A 78 1.12 12.85 15.88
CA ILE A 78 -0.15 13.43 15.42
C ILE A 78 -0.64 14.34 16.54
N GLU A 79 -0.54 15.67 16.34
CA GLU A 79 -0.98 16.76 17.22
C GLU A 79 -0.49 16.78 18.69
N LYS A 80 -0.75 15.74 19.48
CA LYS A 80 -0.71 15.76 20.96
C LYS A 80 0.61 15.25 21.54
N TYR A 81 0.99 14.01 21.20
CA TYR A 81 2.16 13.34 21.78
C TYR A 81 3.16 12.97 20.70
N ALA A 82 4.44 12.99 21.07
CA ALA A 82 5.53 12.51 20.24
C ALA A 82 6.01 11.14 20.72
N PHE A 83 6.26 10.25 19.77
CA PHE A 83 6.61 8.85 19.98
C PHE A 83 7.90 8.51 19.24
N GLU A 84 8.61 7.46 19.66
CA GLU A 84 9.86 7.04 19.02
C GLU A 84 9.64 6.44 17.63
N SER A 85 8.48 5.83 17.40
CA SER A 85 8.12 5.17 16.14
C SER A 85 6.61 5.20 15.88
N VAL A 86 6.22 4.99 14.62
CA VAL A 86 4.79 4.88 14.26
C VAL A 86 4.14 3.69 14.97
N SER A 87 4.83 2.55 15.08
CA SER A 87 4.33 1.39 15.81
C SER A 87 4.05 1.72 17.27
N SER A 88 4.97 2.39 17.97
CA SER A 88 4.76 2.78 19.38
C SER A 88 3.61 3.79 19.56
N MET A 89 3.41 4.70 18.60
CA MET A 89 2.26 5.60 18.58
C MET A 89 0.94 4.82 18.44
N ILE A 90 0.86 3.90 17.48
CA ILE A 90 -0.32 3.08 17.25
C ILE A 90 -0.63 2.21 18.48
N GLU A 91 0.38 1.56 19.06
CA GLU A 91 0.24 0.73 20.26
C GLU A 91 -0.30 1.54 21.46
N TYR A 92 0.22 2.75 21.67
CA TYR A 92 -0.28 3.65 22.71
C TYR A 92 -1.78 3.95 22.53
N HIS A 93 -2.19 4.38 21.33
CA HIS A 93 -3.59 4.75 21.07
C HIS A 93 -4.53 3.53 21.07
N LEU A 94 -4.05 2.36 20.67
CA LEU A 94 -4.79 1.11 20.77
C LEU A 94 -4.99 0.65 22.22
N SER A 95 -3.98 0.78 23.08
CA SER A 95 -4.01 0.29 24.46
C SER A 95 -4.72 1.27 25.40
N LYS A 96 -4.40 2.56 25.33
CA LYS A 96 -4.96 3.59 26.20
C LYS A 96 -6.33 4.09 25.76
N LYS A 97 -6.71 3.86 24.49
CA LYS A 97 -7.92 4.40 23.88
C LYS A 97 -8.02 5.94 24.01
N ASP A 98 -6.87 6.63 24.08
CA ASP A 98 -6.82 8.09 24.06
C ASP A 98 -7.06 8.60 22.62
N SER A 99 -7.72 9.74 22.49
CA SER A 99 -8.00 10.34 21.19
C SER A 99 -6.73 10.81 20.49
N LEU A 100 -6.66 10.62 19.17
CA LEU A 100 -5.56 11.10 18.33
C LEU A 100 -5.50 12.63 18.26
N THR A 101 -6.64 13.30 18.25
CA THR A 101 -6.72 14.78 18.14
C THR A 101 -7.48 15.38 19.30
N LYS A 102 -7.28 16.68 19.52
CA LYS A 102 -7.98 17.43 20.59
C LYS A 102 -9.35 17.97 20.14
N ALA A 103 -9.49 18.30 18.86
CA ALA A 103 -10.66 18.97 18.33
C ALA A 103 -11.85 18.01 18.09
N GLN A 104 -11.56 16.72 17.82
CA GLN A 104 -12.56 15.69 17.57
C GLN A 104 -12.11 14.39 18.22
N GLU A 105 -13.05 13.62 18.77
CA GLU A 105 -12.74 12.28 19.26
C GLU A 105 -12.42 11.35 18.08
N VAL A 106 -11.21 10.77 18.08
CA VAL A 106 -10.73 9.84 17.07
C VAL A 106 -10.00 8.70 17.79
N ILE A 107 -10.68 7.57 17.96
CA ILE A 107 -10.16 6.40 18.70
C ILE A 107 -9.78 5.29 17.75
N LEU A 108 -8.55 4.78 17.87
CA LEU A 108 -8.10 3.58 17.14
C LEU A 108 -8.65 2.31 17.78
N ARG A 109 -9.25 1.45 16.97
CA ARG A 109 -9.87 0.20 17.44
C ARG A 109 -9.35 -1.00 16.68
N ASN A 110 -9.50 -1.01 15.35
CA ASN A 110 -9.28 -2.19 14.54
C ASN A 110 -8.21 -1.90 13.48
N PRO A 111 -7.00 -2.47 13.59
CA PRO A 111 -6.02 -2.40 12.53
C PRO A 111 -6.56 -3.18 11.32
N VAL A 112 -6.75 -2.50 10.20
CA VAL A 112 -7.05 -3.16 8.93
C VAL A 112 -5.73 -3.65 8.36
N THR A 113 -5.62 -4.98 8.18
CA THR A 113 -4.40 -5.61 7.69
C THR A 113 -4.36 -5.67 6.18
N ARG A 114 -3.15 -5.86 5.62
CA ARG A 114 -2.93 -6.16 4.21
C ARG A 114 -3.85 -7.26 3.70
N GLN A 115 -4.42 -7.01 2.54
CA GLN A 115 -5.30 -7.94 1.84
C GLN A 115 -4.49 -9.08 1.22
N SER A 116 -5.16 -10.18 0.86
CA SER A 116 -4.50 -11.37 0.30
C SER A 116 -3.72 -11.10 -1.00
N TRP A 117 -4.13 -10.09 -1.76
CA TRP A 117 -3.51 -9.64 -3.01
C TRP A 117 -2.38 -8.61 -2.80
N GLU A 118 -2.19 -8.09 -1.59
CA GLU A 118 -1.06 -7.20 -1.25
C GLU A 118 0.18 -8.05 -0.96
N LEU A 119 1.08 -8.15 -1.93
CA LEU A 119 2.30 -8.94 -1.86
C LEU A 119 3.43 -8.16 -1.19
N SER A 120 4.32 -8.89 -0.50
CA SER A 120 5.57 -8.31 -0.02
C SER A 120 6.55 -8.17 -1.19
N HIS A 121 7.30 -7.07 -1.22
CA HIS A 121 8.42 -6.92 -2.16
C HIS A 121 9.49 -7.99 -1.95
N ASP A 122 9.67 -8.48 -0.72
CA ASP A 122 10.65 -9.54 -0.40
C ASP A 122 10.29 -10.91 -0.99
N ASP A 123 9.02 -11.11 -1.36
CA ASP A 123 8.55 -12.34 -2.00
C ASP A 123 8.74 -12.32 -3.53
N VAL A 124 9.19 -11.19 -4.09
CA VAL A 124 9.29 -10.97 -5.54
C VAL A 124 10.76 -10.82 -5.97
N GLU A 125 11.20 -11.73 -6.83
CA GLU A 125 12.56 -11.77 -7.37
C GLU A 125 12.52 -11.43 -8.87
N LEU A 126 13.10 -10.29 -9.25
CA LEU A 126 13.24 -9.88 -10.65
C LEU A 126 14.40 -10.62 -11.32
N THR A 127 14.22 -11.10 -12.54
CA THR A 127 15.26 -11.89 -13.24
C THR A 127 15.66 -11.30 -14.60
N LYS A 128 14.74 -11.17 -15.56
CA LYS A 128 15.05 -10.75 -16.93
C LYS A 128 14.01 -9.76 -17.44
N LYS A 129 14.43 -8.62 -17.99
CA LYS A 129 13.54 -7.72 -18.73
C LYS A 129 12.98 -8.44 -19.98
N LEU A 130 11.66 -8.48 -20.08
CA LEU A 130 10.92 -9.05 -21.22
C LEU A 130 10.53 -7.98 -22.24
N GLY A 131 10.21 -6.77 -21.77
CA GLY A 131 9.81 -5.67 -22.62
C GLY A 131 9.62 -4.36 -21.87
N GLU A 132 9.28 -3.33 -22.60
CA GLU A 132 8.97 -1.99 -22.11
C GLU A 132 7.81 -1.45 -22.93
N GLY A 133 6.84 -0.84 -22.26
CA GLY A 133 5.68 -0.22 -22.89
C GLY A 133 5.36 1.12 -22.24
N ALA A 134 4.27 1.74 -22.67
CA ALA A 134 3.86 3.07 -22.21
C ALA A 134 3.68 3.20 -20.68
N PHE A 135 3.41 2.09 -19.98
CA PHE A 135 3.14 2.05 -18.54
C PHE A 135 4.33 1.55 -17.70
N GLY A 136 5.49 1.34 -18.32
CA GLY A 136 6.72 0.90 -17.65
C GLY A 136 7.30 -0.40 -18.21
N GLU A 137 8.07 -1.11 -17.38
CA GLU A 137 8.80 -2.30 -17.81
C GLU A 137 8.11 -3.59 -17.39
N VAL A 138 8.20 -4.60 -18.24
CA VAL A 138 7.78 -5.95 -17.91
C VAL A 138 9.02 -6.82 -17.77
N HIS A 139 9.14 -7.48 -16.62
CA HIS A 139 10.22 -8.39 -16.30
C HIS A 139 9.66 -9.79 -16.01
N MET A 140 10.42 -10.82 -16.36
CA MET A 140 10.26 -12.15 -15.82
C MET A 140 10.82 -12.17 -14.41
N GLY A 141 10.19 -12.93 -13.53
CA GLY A 141 10.70 -13.14 -12.18
C GLY A 141 10.17 -14.41 -11.52
N LYS A 142 10.48 -14.53 -10.22
CA LYS A 142 9.95 -15.56 -9.34
C LYS A 142 9.13 -14.90 -8.23
N LEU A 143 7.94 -15.44 -7.97
CA LEU A 143 7.13 -15.10 -6.82
C LEU A 143 7.18 -16.26 -5.82
N LYS A 144 7.51 -15.98 -4.56
CA LYS A 144 7.33 -16.91 -3.45
C LYS A 144 5.87 -16.84 -2.96
N LEU A 145 5.14 -17.93 -3.12
CA LEU A 145 3.77 -18.05 -2.65
C LEU A 145 3.74 -18.29 -1.12
N LYS A 146 2.58 -18.04 -0.50
CA LYS A 146 2.36 -18.33 0.93
C LYS A 146 2.59 -19.79 1.31
N SER A 147 2.45 -20.72 0.36
CA SER A 147 2.78 -22.14 0.56
C SER A 147 4.29 -22.42 0.64
N GLY A 148 5.13 -21.42 0.36
CA GLY A 148 6.58 -21.57 0.23
C GLY A 148 7.06 -21.89 -1.18
N ASN A 149 6.16 -22.29 -2.09
CA ASN A 149 6.50 -22.62 -3.48
C ASN A 149 6.89 -21.37 -4.27
N LYS A 150 7.87 -21.48 -5.15
CA LYS A 150 8.23 -20.43 -6.11
C LYS A 150 7.57 -20.70 -7.47
N VAL A 151 6.94 -19.67 -8.04
CA VAL A 151 6.36 -19.72 -9.39
C VAL A 151 7.00 -18.68 -10.30
N THR A 152 7.12 -18.99 -11.59
CA THR A 152 7.59 -18.02 -12.59
C THR A 152 6.45 -17.06 -12.92
N VAL A 153 6.74 -15.75 -12.94
CA VAL A 153 5.75 -14.69 -13.12
C VAL A 153 6.24 -13.62 -14.08
N ALA A 154 5.30 -12.90 -14.68
CA ALA A 154 5.55 -11.60 -15.28
C ALA A 154 5.30 -10.51 -14.24
N ILE A 155 6.20 -9.54 -14.17
CA ILE A 155 6.20 -8.44 -13.20
C ILE A 155 6.20 -7.16 -14.01
N LYS A 156 5.10 -6.41 -13.95
CA LYS A 156 4.98 -5.09 -14.55
C LYS A 156 5.39 -4.05 -13.51
N LEU A 157 6.52 -3.39 -13.74
CA LEU A 157 7.05 -2.32 -12.91
C LEU A 157 6.60 -0.99 -13.48
N ALA A 158 6.01 -0.18 -12.61
CA ALA A 158 5.75 1.22 -12.90
C ALA A 158 7.10 1.96 -12.93
N LYS A 159 7.65 2.20 -14.12
CA LYS A 159 9.00 2.75 -14.27
C LYS A 159 8.95 4.24 -14.58
N LEU A 160 9.13 5.09 -13.58
CA LEU A 160 9.64 6.46 -13.72
C LEU A 160 10.35 6.85 -12.42
N GLU A 161 11.37 7.71 -12.52
CA GLU A 161 12.15 8.22 -11.38
C GLU A 161 11.27 8.84 -10.29
N ILE A 162 10.05 9.26 -10.64
CA ILE A 162 8.98 9.68 -9.74
C ILE A 162 7.66 9.16 -10.31
N LEU A 163 7.01 8.21 -9.64
CA LEU A 163 5.64 7.81 -9.99
C LEU A 163 4.71 9.00 -9.82
N THR A 164 3.86 9.29 -10.81
CA THR A 164 2.79 10.29 -10.61
C THR A 164 1.60 9.66 -9.89
N LYS A 165 0.76 10.51 -9.30
CA LYS A 165 -0.46 10.08 -8.64
C LYS A 165 -1.38 9.34 -9.63
N GLU A 166 -1.49 9.87 -10.85
CA GLU A 166 -2.34 9.36 -11.92
C GLU A 166 -1.88 7.96 -12.34
N GLN A 167 -0.57 7.75 -12.49
CA GLN A 167 -0.01 6.44 -12.84
C GLN A 167 -0.28 5.39 -11.76
N ILE A 168 -0.08 5.72 -10.48
CA ILE A 168 -0.39 4.80 -9.38
C ILE A 168 -1.88 4.43 -9.44
N LYS A 169 -2.76 5.40 -9.68
CA LYS A 169 -4.20 5.15 -9.81
C LYS A 169 -4.53 4.24 -10.98
N GLU A 170 -3.95 4.46 -12.16
CA GLU A 170 -4.18 3.64 -13.35
C GLU A 170 -3.73 2.20 -13.13
N ILE A 171 -2.53 1.99 -12.59
CA ILE A 171 -2.01 0.64 -12.32
C ILE A 171 -2.85 -0.06 -11.26
N MET A 172 -3.23 0.64 -10.21
CA MET A 172 -4.11 0.10 -9.17
C MET A 172 -5.55 -0.12 -9.67
N HIS A 173 -6.00 0.65 -10.67
CA HIS A 173 -7.27 0.41 -11.35
C HIS A 173 -7.22 -0.88 -12.17
N GLU A 174 -6.19 -1.08 -12.98
CA GLU A 174 -5.94 -2.33 -13.73
C GLU A 174 -5.90 -3.53 -12.77
N ALA A 175 -5.14 -3.42 -11.68
CA ALA A 175 -5.07 -4.46 -10.66
C ALA A 175 -6.43 -4.74 -10.01
N ARG A 176 -7.25 -3.72 -9.71
CA ARG A 176 -8.61 -3.91 -9.16
C ARG A 176 -9.53 -4.68 -10.11
N LEU A 177 -9.44 -4.43 -11.41
CA LEU A 177 -10.18 -5.20 -12.41
C LEU A 177 -9.69 -6.65 -12.45
N MET A 178 -8.37 -6.86 -12.52
CA MET A 178 -7.76 -8.18 -12.58
C MET A 178 -8.07 -9.06 -11.37
N ARG A 179 -8.23 -8.47 -10.17
CA ARG A 179 -8.62 -9.20 -8.93
C ARG A 179 -9.94 -9.96 -9.05
N ASN A 180 -10.84 -9.54 -9.93
CA ASN A 180 -12.18 -10.13 -10.06
C ASN A 180 -12.28 -11.20 -11.16
N PHE A 181 -11.19 -11.49 -11.88
CA PHE A 181 -11.19 -12.46 -12.96
C PHE A 181 -10.45 -13.74 -12.57
N ASP A 182 -11.14 -14.87 -12.68
CA ASP A 182 -10.55 -16.22 -12.58
C ASP A 182 -11.15 -17.08 -13.70
N HIS A 183 -10.43 -17.18 -14.81
CA HIS A 183 -10.91 -17.87 -16.01
C HIS A 183 -9.72 -18.40 -16.82
N PRO A 184 -9.80 -19.61 -17.42
CA PRO A 184 -8.68 -20.23 -18.14
C PRO A 184 -8.13 -19.41 -19.33
N ASN A 185 -8.93 -18.50 -19.88
CA ASN A 185 -8.53 -17.61 -21.00
C ASN A 185 -8.16 -16.18 -20.55
N ILE A 186 -8.06 -15.93 -19.24
CA ILE A 186 -7.64 -14.63 -18.69
C ILE A 186 -6.34 -14.85 -17.92
N VAL A 187 -5.35 -13.99 -18.16
CA VAL A 187 -4.05 -14.06 -17.47
C VAL A 187 -4.26 -14.04 -15.97
N LYS A 188 -3.74 -15.06 -15.27
CA LYS A 188 -3.91 -15.15 -13.83
C LYS A 188 -3.20 -13.99 -13.13
N PHE A 189 -3.94 -13.31 -12.26
CA PHE A 189 -3.42 -12.27 -11.39
C PHE A 189 -2.95 -12.86 -10.05
N TYR A 190 -1.74 -12.54 -9.63
CA TYR A 190 -1.21 -12.97 -8.34
C TYR A 190 -1.34 -11.89 -7.26
N GLY A 191 -1.13 -10.62 -7.60
CA GLY A 191 -1.20 -9.54 -6.63
C GLY A 191 -0.44 -8.28 -7.03
N VAL A 192 -0.39 -7.32 -6.10
CA VAL A 192 0.38 -6.09 -6.20
C VAL A 192 1.34 -5.98 -5.04
N ALA A 193 2.61 -5.69 -5.31
CA ALA A 193 3.56 -5.24 -4.30
C ALA A 193 3.55 -3.71 -4.26
N ALA A 194 2.83 -3.16 -3.26
CA ALA A 194 2.62 -1.72 -3.06
C ALA A 194 3.23 -1.19 -1.74
N GLY A 195 3.91 -2.01 -0.95
CA GLY A 195 4.47 -1.60 0.34
C GLY A 195 5.53 -0.49 0.24
N GLN A 196 6.27 -0.47 -0.87
CA GLN A 196 7.32 0.50 -1.19
C GLN A 196 7.43 0.68 -2.71
N GLU A 197 8.30 1.60 -3.14
CA GLU A 197 8.67 1.74 -4.55
C GLU A 197 9.77 0.75 -4.94
N PRO A 198 9.79 0.27 -6.21
CA PRO A 198 8.81 0.52 -7.25
C PRO A 198 7.51 -0.29 -7.02
N LEU A 199 6.37 0.22 -7.50
CA LEU A 199 5.11 -0.52 -7.50
C LEU A 199 5.17 -1.64 -8.54
N MET A 200 4.79 -2.86 -8.14
CA MET A 200 4.85 -4.05 -8.97
C MET A 200 3.48 -4.71 -9.10
N VAL A 201 3.05 -5.01 -10.32
CA VAL A 201 1.90 -5.87 -10.60
C VAL A 201 2.41 -7.24 -11.04
N ILE A 202 2.01 -8.29 -10.31
CA ILE A 202 2.51 -9.65 -10.52
C ILE A 202 1.40 -10.48 -11.16
N MET A 203 1.71 -11.06 -12.31
CA MET A 203 0.78 -11.84 -13.12
C MET A 203 1.46 -13.10 -13.66
N GLU A 204 0.66 -14.04 -14.15
CA GLU A 204 1.15 -15.22 -14.84
C GLU A 204 2.02 -14.85 -16.04
N LEU A 205 3.14 -15.56 -16.18
CA LEU A 205 3.97 -15.46 -17.37
C LEU A 205 3.33 -16.30 -18.49
N VAL A 206 2.72 -15.63 -19.46
CA VAL A 206 2.23 -16.28 -20.68
C VAL A 206 3.42 -16.52 -21.62
N GLY A 207 3.60 -17.77 -22.06
CA GLY A 207 4.63 -18.10 -23.04
C GLY A 207 4.38 -17.36 -24.35
N PHE A 208 5.41 -16.72 -24.90
CA PHE A 208 5.36 -16.02 -26.18
C PHE A 208 5.11 -17.00 -27.35
N SER A 209 3.86 -17.38 -27.59
CA SER A 209 3.35 -17.50 -28.96
C SER A 209 2.60 -16.20 -29.22
N SER A 210 3.26 -15.28 -29.92
CA SER A 210 2.76 -13.96 -30.28
C SER A 210 1.28 -13.98 -30.68
N LEU A 211 0.47 -13.15 -30.02
CA LEU A 211 -0.70 -12.54 -30.66
C LEU A 211 -0.15 -11.45 -31.59
N SER A 212 0.42 -11.90 -32.71
CA SER A 212 0.78 -11.07 -33.88
C SER A 212 -0.44 -10.89 -34.76
#